data_AF-A0A2P9AB32-F1
#
_entry.id   AF-A0A2P9AB32-F1
#
_cell.length_a   1.000
_cell.length_b   1.000
_cell.length_c   1.000
_cell.angle_alpha   90.00
_cell.angle_beta   90.00
_cell.angle_gamma   90.00
#
_symmetry.space_group_name_H-M   'P 1'
#
loop_
_entity.id
_entity.type
_entity.pdbx_description
1 polymer ?
#
loop_
_entity_poly.entity_id
_entity_poly.type
_entity_poly.pdbx_seq_one_letter_code
_entity_poly.pdbx_strand_id
1 'polypeptide(L)'
;MNGPQAHWLEDGRRLHLNHGPIDLIIEAFGDADECRAAYGQAVARFQTILQELVDELPELRRPASSRPRAFAGPTARRMESAVVPLAKQFITPMAAVAGSVADEMLGAVLAGRRLDRAYVNNGGDSAIHLGNGRSMTVAIAGTGHGLADRITIRAEDGIRGIATSGWRGRSFSLGIADAVTVLARTGAEADAAATLIANAVDLPGHGAIERMPARDLAPDSDLGDRLVTQAVGALSSGEIAAALDRGIAVAEEFRRHGLIAASALFLAGQARIAGHMALVAPNEKSRKEIAHA
;
A
#
# COMPACT_ATOMS: atom_id res chain seq x y z
N MET A 1 -21.21 11.94 -10.64
CA MET A 1 -20.57 10.94 -9.75
C MET A 1 -21.44 10.79 -8.53
N ASN A 2 -21.60 9.56 -8.02
CA ASN A 2 -22.22 9.37 -6.72
C ASN A 2 -21.35 10.04 -5.66
N GLY A 3 -21.97 10.74 -4.71
CA GLY A 3 -21.26 11.36 -3.61
C GLY A 3 -20.62 10.32 -2.67
N PRO A 4 -19.79 10.77 -1.70
CA PRO A 4 -19.16 9.91 -0.72
C PRO A 4 -20.18 9.13 0.10
N GLN A 5 -19.93 7.84 0.29
CA GLN A 5 -20.80 6.92 1.01
C GLN A 5 -20.13 6.45 2.30
N ALA A 6 -20.93 6.25 3.35
CA ALA A 6 -20.48 5.73 4.63
C ALA A 6 -21.48 4.70 5.16
N HIS A 7 -21.00 3.51 5.50
CA HIS A 7 -21.82 2.46 6.11
C HIS A 7 -20.99 1.56 7.02
N TRP A 8 -21.66 0.90 7.95
CA TRP A 8 -21.03 -0.11 8.81
C TRP A 8 -20.98 -1.46 8.07
N LEU A 9 -19.87 -2.18 8.23
CA LEU A 9 -19.81 -3.60 7.83
C LEU A 9 -20.69 -4.44 8.76
N GLU A 10 -21.04 -5.66 8.32
CA GLU A 10 -21.95 -6.57 9.02
C GLU A 10 -21.52 -6.92 10.46
N ASP A 11 -20.23 -6.77 10.78
CA ASP A 11 -19.71 -6.99 12.13
C ASP A 11 -19.99 -5.85 13.11
N GLY A 12 -20.53 -4.72 12.64
CA GLY A 12 -20.86 -3.55 13.44
C GLY A 12 -19.67 -2.85 14.08
N ARG A 13 -18.43 -3.17 13.68
CA ARG A 13 -17.20 -2.60 14.26
C ARG A 13 -16.42 -1.77 13.25
N ARG A 14 -16.42 -2.19 11.98
CA ARG A 14 -15.63 -1.56 10.93
C ARG A 14 -16.49 -0.61 10.11
N LEU A 15 -16.02 0.63 9.98
CA LEU A 15 -16.62 1.64 9.11
C LEU A 15 -16.07 1.48 7.70
N HIS A 16 -16.97 1.39 6.71
CA HIS A 16 -16.65 1.37 5.30
C HIS A 16 -17.02 2.72 4.67
N LEU A 17 -16.04 3.34 4.00
CA LEU A 17 -16.20 4.60 3.27
C LEU A 17 -15.83 4.41 1.80
N ASN A 18 -16.69 4.82 0.88
CA ASN A 18 -16.45 4.66 -0.56
C ASN A 18 -16.77 5.95 -1.34
N HIS A 19 -15.87 6.35 -2.25
CA HIS A 19 -16.09 7.43 -3.21
C HIS A 19 -15.17 7.28 -4.42
N GLY A 20 -15.75 6.94 -5.58
CA GLY A 20 -14.98 6.71 -6.79
C GLY A 20 -14.02 5.52 -6.61
N PRO A 21 -12.70 5.68 -6.87
CA PRO A 21 -11.72 4.61 -6.68
C PRO A 21 -11.25 4.43 -5.22
N ILE A 22 -11.67 5.31 -4.30
CA ILE A 22 -11.26 5.27 -2.90
C ILE A 22 -12.24 4.39 -2.13
N ASP A 23 -11.71 3.36 -1.47
CA ASP A 23 -12.49 2.32 -0.79
C ASP A 23 -11.81 1.99 0.55
N LEU A 24 -12.35 2.51 1.66
CA LEU A 24 -11.68 2.52 2.96
C LEU A 24 -12.39 1.67 4.00
N ILE A 25 -11.66 0.77 4.64
CA ILE A 25 -12.08 0.09 5.86
C ILE A 25 -11.33 0.69 7.05
N ILE A 26 -12.08 1.19 8.03
CA ILE A 26 -11.55 1.86 9.22
C ILE A 26 -12.02 1.12 10.48
N GLU A 27 -11.08 0.82 11.38
CA GLU A 27 -11.39 0.35 12.74
C GLU A 27 -10.57 1.14 13.76
N ALA A 28 -11.24 1.58 14.82
CA ALA A 28 -10.63 2.25 15.96
C ALA A 28 -10.86 1.42 17.24
N PHE A 29 -9.84 1.39 18.10
CA PHE A 29 -9.84 0.66 19.36
C PHE A 29 -9.56 1.62 20.51
N GLY A 30 -10.36 1.55 21.57
CA GLY A 30 -10.23 2.42 22.74
C GLY A 30 -11.56 2.62 23.44
N ASP A 31 -11.68 3.73 24.16
CA ASP A 31 -12.93 4.14 24.79
C ASP A 31 -14.04 4.35 23.74
N ALA A 32 -15.27 3.98 24.09
CA ALA A 32 -16.38 3.96 23.14
C ALA A 32 -16.76 5.36 22.64
N ASP A 33 -16.67 6.40 23.48
CA ASP A 33 -16.94 7.78 23.08
C ASP A 33 -15.82 8.33 22.19
N GLU A 34 -14.57 7.99 22.49
CA GLU A 34 -13.42 8.33 21.65
C GLU A 34 -13.54 7.70 20.25
N CYS A 35 -13.87 6.40 20.17
CA CYS A 35 -14.09 5.71 18.90
C CYS A 35 -15.24 6.33 18.10
N ARG A 36 -16.40 6.60 18.73
CA ARG A 36 -17.53 7.25 18.06
C ARG A 36 -17.16 8.60 17.47
N ALA A 37 -16.45 9.43 18.23
CA ALA A 37 -15.98 10.72 17.75
C ALA A 37 -15.01 10.58 16.57
N ALA A 38 -14.08 9.61 16.64
CA ALA A 38 -13.11 9.33 15.58
C ALA A 38 -13.78 8.93 14.26
N TYR A 39 -14.83 8.10 14.31
CA TYR A 39 -15.61 7.73 13.12
C TYR A 39 -16.35 8.93 12.53
N GLY A 40 -16.89 9.83 13.36
CA GLY A 40 -17.48 11.09 12.89
C GLY A 40 -16.47 11.98 12.16
N GLN A 41 -15.24 12.07 12.66
CA GLN A 41 -14.14 12.80 12.03
C GLN A 41 -13.74 12.18 10.69
N ALA A 42 -13.69 10.84 10.60
CA ALA A 42 -13.43 10.13 9.37
C ALA A 42 -14.48 10.46 8.30
N VAL A 43 -15.77 10.33 8.63
CA VAL A 43 -16.87 10.64 7.70
C VAL A 43 -16.81 12.09 7.21
N ALA A 44 -16.52 13.03 8.11
CA ALA A 44 -16.38 14.44 7.76
C ALA A 44 -15.19 14.70 6.83
N ARG A 45 -14.01 14.14 7.13
CA ARG A 45 -12.81 14.30 6.29
C ARG A 45 -13.00 13.68 4.90
N PHE A 46 -13.65 12.53 4.85
CA PHE A 46 -13.85 11.78 3.61
C PHE A 46 -14.69 12.53 2.57
N GLN A 47 -15.48 13.52 3.01
CA GLN A 47 -16.30 14.34 2.10
C GLN A 47 -15.47 15.08 1.03
N THR A 48 -14.22 15.43 1.33
CA THR A 48 -13.45 16.36 0.48
C THR A 48 -12.23 15.72 -0.20
N ILE A 49 -11.74 14.56 0.27
CA ILE A 49 -10.48 13.96 -0.21
C ILE A 49 -10.45 13.75 -1.73
N LEU A 50 -11.50 13.17 -2.32
CA LEU A 50 -11.47 12.84 -3.74
C LEU A 50 -11.37 14.10 -4.60
N GLN A 51 -12.13 15.16 -4.25
CA GLN A 51 -12.10 16.40 -5.02
C GLN A 51 -10.74 17.10 -4.91
N GLU A 52 -10.15 17.15 -3.70
CA GLU A 52 -8.81 17.69 -3.51
C GLU A 52 -7.76 16.98 -4.38
N LEU A 53 -7.84 15.65 -4.50
CA LEU A 53 -6.96 14.88 -5.37
C LEU A 53 -7.22 15.12 -6.86
N VAL A 54 -8.49 15.23 -7.26
CA VAL A 54 -8.89 15.52 -8.65
C VAL A 54 -8.37 16.89 -9.09
N ASP A 55 -8.45 17.89 -8.21
CA ASP A 55 -7.99 19.26 -8.49
C ASP A 55 -6.47 19.32 -8.77
N GLU A 56 -5.69 18.42 -8.17
CA GLU A 56 -4.23 18.33 -8.33
C GLU A 56 -3.78 17.20 -9.28
N LEU A 57 -4.71 16.42 -9.81
CA LEU A 57 -4.46 15.19 -10.57
C LEU A 57 -3.54 15.37 -11.80
N PRO A 58 -3.68 16.44 -12.62
CA PRO A 58 -2.79 16.64 -13.76
C PRO A 58 -1.31 16.69 -13.37
N GLU A 59 -0.98 17.31 -12.24
CA GLU A 59 0.39 17.37 -11.74
C GLU A 59 0.80 16.07 -11.02
N LEU A 60 -0.11 15.43 -10.28
CA LEU A 60 0.15 14.14 -9.63
C LEU A 60 0.48 13.01 -10.62
N ARG A 61 0.00 13.11 -11.87
CA ARG A 61 0.32 12.15 -12.94
C ARG A 61 1.67 12.41 -13.63
N ARG A 62 2.32 13.55 -13.36
CA ARG A 62 3.62 13.84 -13.96
C ARG A 62 4.74 13.08 -13.24
N PRO A 63 5.80 12.66 -13.98
CA PRO A 63 6.94 11.99 -13.39
C PRO A 63 7.54 12.81 -12.26
N ALA A 64 7.83 12.16 -11.13
CA ALA A 64 8.54 12.78 -10.02
C ALA A 64 9.99 13.06 -10.39
N SER A 65 10.62 13.95 -9.64
CA SER A 65 12.05 14.22 -9.72
C SER A 65 12.65 14.30 -8.32
N SER A 66 13.98 14.40 -8.23
CA SER A 66 14.64 14.63 -6.94
C SER A 66 14.33 16.00 -6.32
N ARG A 67 13.68 16.91 -7.07
CA ARG A 67 13.18 18.18 -6.57
C ARG A 67 11.67 18.07 -6.30
N PRO A 68 11.22 18.26 -5.05
CA PRO A 68 9.81 18.20 -4.73
C PRO A 68 9.05 19.36 -5.36
N ARG A 69 7.85 19.08 -5.84
CA ARG A 69 6.86 20.07 -6.25
C ARG A 69 5.98 20.49 -5.07
N ALA A 70 5.39 21.67 -5.19
CA ALA A 70 4.45 22.17 -4.19
C ALA A 70 3.02 21.72 -4.52
N PHE A 71 2.33 21.20 -3.51
CA PHE A 71 0.91 20.80 -3.59
C PHE A 71 0.11 21.45 -2.45
N ALA A 72 -1.12 21.85 -2.76
CA ALA A 72 -2.05 22.51 -1.85
C ALA A 72 -2.74 21.50 -0.91
N GLY A 73 -3.05 20.30 -1.38
CA GLY A 73 -3.69 19.25 -0.60
C GLY A 73 -2.69 18.51 0.30
N PRO A 74 -3.08 18.16 1.54
CA PRO A 74 -2.22 17.38 2.43
C PRO A 74 -1.95 15.97 1.91
N THR A 75 -2.89 15.36 1.18
CA THR A 75 -2.72 14.05 0.55
C THR A 75 -1.69 14.11 -0.57
N ALA A 76 -1.82 15.06 -1.50
CA ALA A 76 -0.89 15.27 -2.60
C ALA A 76 0.55 15.55 -2.12
N ARG A 77 0.70 16.34 -1.04
CA ARG A 77 2.01 16.54 -0.39
C ARG A 77 2.64 15.26 0.14
N ARG A 78 1.85 14.36 0.73
CA ARG A 78 2.34 13.04 1.18
C ARG A 78 2.80 12.19 0.00
N MET A 79 2.00 12.17 -1.08
CA MET A 79 2.34 11.45 -2.30
C MET A 79 3.68 11.91 -2.86
N GLU A 80 3.86 13.22 -3.04
CA GLU A 80 5.13 13.79 -3.54
C GLU A 80 6.31 13.47 -2.61
N SER A 81 6.12 13.63 -1.29
CA SER A 81 7.17 13.34 -0.31
C SER A 81 7.62 11.88 -0.32
N ALA A 82 6.71 10.94 -0.61
CA ALA A 82 7.02 9.52 -0.69
C ALA A 82 7.80 9.15 -1.96
N VAL A 83 7.50 9.79 -3.09
CA VAL A 83 8.10 9.43 -4.39
C VAL A 83 9.40 10.16 -4.70
N VAL A 84 9.62 11.36 -4.14
CA VAL A 84 10.84 12.17 -4.39
C VAL A 84 12.15 11.41 -4.07
N PRO A 85 12.28 10.70 -2.93
CA PRO A 85 13.47 9.90 -2.63
C PRO A 85 13.70 8.73 -3.61
N LEU A 86 12.63 8.30 -4.29
CA LEU A 86 12.61 7.15 -5.20
C LEU A 86 12.75 7.53 -6.68
N ALA A 87 12.76 8.83 -6.99
CA ALA A 87 12.73 9.39 -8.34
C ALA A 87 14.02 9.20 -9.16
N LYS A 88 14.95 8.33 -8.73
CA LYS A 88 16.03 7.79 -9.58
C LYS A 88 15.46 6.85 -10.65
N GLN A 89 14.35 6.19 -10.35
CA GLN A 89 13.57 5.38 -11.27
C GLN A 89 12.33 6.17 -11.70
N PHE A 90 11.70 5.78 -12.80
CA PHE A 90 10.41 6.37 -13.14
C PHE A 90 9.38 6.03 -12.06
N ILE A 91 8.76 7.08 -11.53
CA ILE A 91 7.63 7.00 -10.61
C ILE A 91 6.85 8.30 -10.73
N THR A 92 5.54 8.24 -10.52
CA THR A 92 4.69 9.42 -10.35
C THR A 92 4.11 9.39 -8.94
N PRO A 93 3.69 10.54 -8.37
CA PRO A 93 2.94 10.57 -7.12
C PRO A 93 1.77 9.58 -7.05
N MET A 94 1.16 9.21 -8.19
CA MET A 94 0.06 8.23 -8.22
C MET A 94 0.44 6.87 -7.63
N ALA A 95 1.74 6.50 -7.63
CA ALA A 95 2.23 5.28 -7.00
C ALA A 95 2.15 5.28 -5.45
N ALA A 96 1.77 6.39 -4.83
CA ALA A 96 1.62 6.54 -3.39
C ALA A 96 0.19 6.94 -2.97
N VAL A 97 -0.77 6.93 -3.91
CA VAL A 97 -2.10 7.52 -3.71
C VAL A 97 -2.88 6.82 -2.61
N ALA A 98 -2.89 5.48 -2.59
CA ALA A 98 -3.74 4.72 -1.70
C ALA A 98 -3.19 4.79 -0.27
N GLY A 99 -1.88 4.63 -0.12
CA GLY A 99 -1.17 4.81 1.14
C GLY A 99 -1.29 6.23 1.69
N SER A 100 -1.20 7.26 0.83
CA SER A 100 -1.34 8.67 1.25
C SER A 100 -2.75 9.02 1.72
N VAL A 101 -3.78 8.46 1.06
CA VAL A 101 -5.18 8.60 1.50
C VAL A 101 -5.38 7.91 2.85
N ALA A 102 -4.82 6.72 3.04
CA ALA A 102 -4.88 6.01 4.31
C ALA A 102 -4.21 6.82 5.45
N ASP A 103 -3.03 7.40 5.21
CA ASP A 103 -2.32 8.26 6.16
C ASP A 103 -3.11 9.52 6.51
N GLU A 104 -3.71 10.18 5.52
CA GLU A 104 -4.52 11.39 5.74
C GLU A 104 -5.78 11.08 6.56
N MET A 105 -6.46 10.00 6.23
CA MET A 105 -7.67 9.56 6.93
C MET A 105 -7.36 9.11 8.36
N LEU A 106 -6.23 8.41 8.56
CA LEU A 106 -5.78 8.06 9.90
C LEU A 106 -5.47 9.33 10.71
N GLY A 107 -4.83 10.33 10.12
CA GLY A 107 -4.61 11.63 10.76
C GLY A 107 -5.91 12.28 11.25
N ALA A 108 -6.98 12.22 10.45
CA ALA A 108 -8.30 12.71 10.84
C ALA A 108 -8.94 11.89 11.97
N VAL A 109 -8.83 10.56 11.91
CA VAL A 109 -9.30 9.62 12.96
C VAL A 109 -8.61 9.87 14.31
N LEU A 110 -7.34 10.26 14.30
CA LEU A 110 -6.57 10.51 15.53
C LEU A 110 -6.70 11.94 16.07
N ALA A 111 -7.27 12.88 15.30
CA ALA A 111 -7.22 14.30 15.61
C ALA A 111 -7.90 14.63 16.96
N GLY A 112 -7.08 14.94 17.97
CA GLY A 112 -7.57 15.23 19.32
C GLY A 112 -8.27 14.05 19.99
N ARG A 113 -7.97 12.80 19.57
CA ARG A 113 -8.54 11.57 20.11
C ARG A 113 -7.52 10.79 20.95
N ARG A 114 -8.01 9.91 21.82
CA ARG A 114 -7.21 8.98 22.63
C ARG A 114 -7.55 7.53 22.30
N LEU A 115 -7.01 7.04 21.19
CA LEU A 115 -7.20 5.66 20.73
C LEU A 115 -6.00 4.78 21.11
N ASP A 116 -6.29 3.54 21.53
CA ASP A 116 -5.28 2.50 21.80
C ASP A 116 -4.60 2.07 20.51
N ARG A 117 -5.41 1.80 19.48
CA ARG A 117 -4.98 1.40 18.13
C ARG A 117 -6.00 1.93 17.13
N ALA A 118 -5.58 2.11 15.89
CA ALA A 118 -6.51 2.31 14.78
C ALA A 118 -5.86 1.83 13.49
N TYR A 119 -6.64 1.52 12.48
CA TYR A 119 -6.12 1.37 11.13
C TYR A 119 -7.09 1.96 10.10
N VAL A 120 -6.53 2.39 8.98
CA VAL A 120 -7.25 2.73 7.77
C VAL A 120 -6.65 1.89 6.65
N ASN A 121 -7.45 1.00 6.08
CA ASN A 121 -7.07 0.19 4.93
C ASN A 121 -7.76 0.74 3.68
N ASN A 122 -7.00 0.99 2.63
CA ASN A 122 -7.46 1.40 1.32
C ASN A 122 -7.17 0.29 0.30
N GLY A 123 -7.72 -0.90 0.53
CA GLY A 123 -7.48 -2.14 -0.22
C GLY A 123 -6.14 -2.80 0.08
N GLY A 124 -5.11 -2.60 -0.75
CA GLY A 124 -3.78 -3.22 -0.54
C GLY A 124 -2.87 -2.44 0.42
N ASP A 125 -3.31 -1.25 0.85
CA ASP A 125 -2.46 -0.26 1.50
C ASP A 125 -3.12 0.21 2.79
N SER A 126 -2.37 0.19 3.88
CA SER A 126 -2.86 0.42 5.24
C SER A 126 -1.97 1.38 5.99
N ALA A 127 -2.59 2.37 6.63
CA ALA A 127 -1.98 3.18 7.67
C ALA A 127 -2.48 2.70 9.04
N ILE A 128 -1.57 2.52 9.99
CA ILE A 128 -1.89 2.02 11.33
C ILE A 128 -1.41 3.00 12.41
N HIS A 129 -2.18 3.08 13.50
CA HIS A 129 -1.80 3.72 14.75
C HIS A 129 -1.67 2.68 15.85
N LEU A 130 -0.58 2.76 16.61
CA LEU A 130 -0.32 1.92 17.76
C LEU A 130 0.09 2.82 18.93
N GLY A 131 -0.74 2.86 19.98
CA GLY A 131 -0.38 3.47 21.25
C GLY A 131 0.76 2.73 21.94
N ASN A 132 1.34 3.34 22.97
CA ASN A 132 2.49 2.78 23.69
C ASN A 132 2.21 1.36 24.22
N GLY A 133 3.13 0.43 23.95
CA GLY A 133 3.00 -0.98 24.35
C GLY A 133 1.90 -1.76 23.63
N ARG A 134 1.28 -1.19 22.59
CA ARG A 134 0.29 -1.87 21.77
C ARG A 134 0.95 -2.51 20.54
N SER A 135 0.29 -3.52 20.00
CA SER A 135 0.69 -4.21 18.77
C SER A 135 -0.54 -4.53 17.91
N MET A 136 -0.33 -4.79 16.63
CA MET A 136 -1.37 -5.22 15.70
C MET A 136 -0.83 -6.35 14.83
N THR A 137 -1.67 -7.34 14.56
CA THR A 137 -1.33 -8.43 13.65
C THR A 137 -1.98 -8.16 12.29
N VAL A 138 -1.14 -8.09 11.28
CA VAL A 138 -1.52 -7.80 9.89
C VAL A 138 -1.33 -9.07 9.07
N ALA A 139 -2.32 -9.39 8.25
CA ALA A 139 -2.15 -10.43 7.23
C ALA A 139 -1.38 -9.85 6.04
N ILE A 140 -0.35 -10.54 5.57
CA ILE A 140 0.33 -10.17 4.33
C ILE A 140 -0.10 -11.09 3.19
N ALA A 141 -0.16 -10.54 1.97
CA ALA A 141 -0.53 -11.29 0.79
C ALA A 141 0.55 -12.32 0.44
N GLY A 142 0.14 -13.58 0.29
CA GLY A 142 0.97 -14.70 -0.18
C GLY A 142 0.36 -15.36 -1.43
N THR A 143 1.06 -16.35 -1.99
CA THR A 143 0.86 -16.99 -3.31
C THR A 143 -0.46 -17.76 -3.51
N GLY A 144 -1.54 -17.46 -2.77
CA GLY A 144 -2.84 -18.12 -2.93
C GLY A 144 -2.95 -19.55 -2.36
N HIS A 145 -1.91 -20.06 -1.68
CA HIS A 145 -1.91 -21.41 -1.08
C HIS A 145 -2.40 -21.47 0.37
N GLY A 146 -3.14 -20.46 0.83
CA GLY A 146 -3.92 -20.59 2.06
C GLY A 146 -3.08 -20.88 3.31
N LEU A 147 -2.14 -19.99 3.65
CA LEU A 147 -1.77 -19.73 5.04
C LEU A 147 -1.11 -18.36 5.06
N ALA A 148 -1.88 -17.35 5.47
CA ALA A 148 -1.40 -15.98 5.59
C ALA A 148 -0.21 -15.95 6.55
N ASP A 149 0.96 -15.64 6.02
CA ASP A 149 2.06 -15.14 6.81
C ASP A 149 1.52 -13.91 7.56
N ARG A 150 1.48 -14.00 8.88
CA ARG A 150 1.01 -12.93 9.75
C ARG A 150 2.21 -12.24 10.34
N ILE A 151 2.18 -10.92 10.36
CA ILE A 151 3.23 -10.13 10.99
C ILE A 151 2.59 -9.38 12.15
N THR A 152 3.18 -9.54 13.33
CA THR A 152 2.84 -8.66 14.47
C THR A 152 3.76 -7.46 14.43
N ILE A 153 3.15 -6.29 14.33
CA ILE A 153 3.80 -4.98 14.36
C ILE A 153 3.56 -4.40 15.75
N ARG A 154 4.63 -4.00 16.43
CA ARG A 154 4.59 -3.36 17.74
C ARG A 154 4.81 -1.86 17.62
N ALA A 155 4.35 -1.10 18.60
CA ALA A 155 4.49 0.35 18.61
C ALA A 155 5.97 0.78 18.47
N GLU A 156 6.88 0.06 19.11
CA GLU A 156 8.33 0.26 19.12
C GLU A 156 9.02 -0.02 17.77
N ASP A 157 8.38 -0.76 16.86
CA ASP A 157 8.98 -1.09 15.57
C ASP A 157 9.04 0.14 14.63
N GLY A 158 8.32 1.23 14.96
CA GLY A 158 8.27 2.45 14.15
C GLY A 158 7.55 2.30 12.80
N ILE A 159 6.98 1.13 12.53
CA ILE A 159 6.21 0.84 11.32
C ILE A 159 4.79 1.37 11.49
N ARG A 160 4.32 2.19 10.55
CA ARG A 160 2.93 2.69 10.51
C ARG A 160 2.27 2.55 9.14
N GLY A 161 3.01 2.10 8.12
CA GLY A 161 2.49 1.79 6.80
C GLY A 161 2.75 0.34 6.40
N ILE A 162 1.74 -0.29 5.79
CA ILE A 162 1.85 -1.56 5.07
C ILE A 162 1.27 -1.33 3.68
N ALA A 163 1.92 -1.83 2.64
CA ALA A 163 1.41 -1.76 1.27
C ALA A 163 1.71 -3.04 0.51
N THR A 164 0.81 -3.43 -0.39
CA THR A 164 0.94 -4.62 -1.22
C THR A 164 0.77 -4.28 -2.69
N SER A 165 1.79 -4.55 -3.50
CA SER A 165 1.77 -4.35 -4.96
C SER A 165 2.04 -5.66 -5.71
N GLY A 166 1.46 -5.83 -6.89
CA GLY A 166 1.64 -7.03 -7.70
C GLY A 166 0.88 -6.92 -9.02
N TRP A 167 1.26 -7.72 -10.02
CA TRP A 167 0.69 -7.60 -11.37
C TRP A 167 -0.77 -8.00 -11.49
N ARG A 168 -1.28 -8.80 -10.53
CA ARG A 168 -2.70 -9.16 -10.41
C ARG A 168 -3.48 -8.22 -9.48
N GLY A 169 -2.84 -7.14 -9.03
CA GLY A 169 -3.45 -6.14 -8.15
C GLY A 169 -4.43 -5.23 -8.89
N ARG A 170 -4.94 -4.23 -8.17
CA ARG A 170 -5.86 -3.22 -8.71
C ARG A 170 -5.16 -2.18 -9.59
N SER A 171 -3.84 -2.03 -9.46
CA SER A 171 -3.02 -1.07 -10.19
C SER A 171 -2.15 -1.79 -11.21
N PHE A 172 -1.86 -1.14 -12.33
CA PHE A 172 -0.94 -1.71 -13.31
C PHE A 172 0.48 -1.85 -12.76
N SER A 173 1.09 -3.00 -13.03
CA SER A 173 2.49 -3.28 -12.71
C SER A 173 3.30 -3.46 -13.99
N LEU A 174 4.53 -2.98 -13.98
CA LEU A 174 5.51 -3.20 -15.05
C LEU A 174 6.20 -4.56 -14.86
N GLY A 175 6.32 -5.01 -13.61
CA GLY A 175 6.95 -6.28 -13.23
C GLY A 175 5.96 -7.43 -13.15
N ILE A 176 6.45 -8.59 -12.71
CA ILE A 176 5.70 -9.85 -12.68
C ILE A 176 5.50 -10.43 -11.28
N ALA A 177 5.87 -9.72 -10.20
CA ALA A 177 5.61 -10.20 -8.84
C ALA A 177 4.11 -10.46 -8.60
N ASP A 178 3.78 -11.64 -8.07
CA ASP A 178 2.40 -11.95 -7.67
C ASP A 178 1.97 -11.03 -6.52
N ALA A 179 2.88 -10.82 -5.57
CA ALA A 179 2.71 -9.86 -4.48
C ALA A 179 4.08 -9.41 -3.95
N VAL A 180 4.17 -8.14 -3.57
CA VAL A 180 5.23 -7.55 -2.78
C VAL A 180 4.59 -6.78 -1.66
N THR A 181 4.79 -7.20 -0.42
CA THR A 181 4.35 -6.45 0.76
C THR A 181 5.52 -5.70 1.36
N VAL A 182 5.34 -4.40 1.63
CA VAL A 182 6.34 -3.50 2.21
C VAL A 182 5.86 -2.95 3.55
N LEU A 183 6.77 -2.86 4.51
CA LEU A 183 6.58 -2.20 5.80
C LEU A 183 7.41 -0.91 5.85
N ALA A 184 6.78 0.23 6.15
CA ALA A 184 7.44 1.53 6.21
C ALA A 184 6.88 2.42 7.35
N ARG A 185 7.41 3.64 7.49
CA ARG A 185 6.99 4.56 8.56
C ARG A 185 5.66 5.23 8.28
N THR A 186 5.21 5.22 7.02
CA THR A 186 3.90 5.73 6.61
C THR A 186 3.31 4.85 5.50
N GLY A 187 1.99 4.89 5.32
CA GLY A 187 1.33 4.20 4.22
C GLY A 187 1.84 4.67 2.87
N ALA A 188 2.05 5.98 2.70
CA ALA A 188 2.57 6.57 1.47
C ALA A 188 3.97 6.06 1.10
N GLU A 189 4.89 5.97 2.08
CA GLU A 189 6.24 5.41 1.86
C GLU A 189 6.17 3.93 1.45
N ALA A 190 5.30 3.15 2.11
CA ALA A 190 5.12 1.73 1.80
C ALA A 190 4.59 1.51 0.38
N ASP A 191 3.55 2.26 -0.02
CA ASP A 191 2.87 2.15 -1.32
C ASP A 191 3.82 2.45 -2.49
N ALA A 192 4.53 3.58 -2.39
CA ALA A 192 5.51 3.98 -3.39
C ALA A 192 6.64 2.95 -3.55
N ALA A 193 7.17 2.45 -2.43
CA ALA A 193 8.24 1.45 -2.43
C ALA A 193 7.76 0.09 -2.94
N ALA A 194 6.56 -0.36 -2.53
CA ALA A 194 5.97 -1.62 -2.98
C ALA A 194 5.82 -1.63 -4.50
N THR A 195 5.36 -0.51 -5.08
CA THR A 195 5.24 -0.35 -6.53
C THR A 195 6.57 -0.54 -7.25
N LEU A 196 7.64 0.13 -6.80
CA LEU A 196 8.95 0.01 -7.46
C LEU A 196 9.61 -1.36 -7.24
N ILE A 197 9.47 -1.96 -6.06
CA ILE A 197 10.02 -3.30 -5.80
C ILE A 197 9.26 -4.34 -6.62
N ALA A 198 7.93 -4.26 -6.72
CA ALA A 198 7.14 -5.14 -7.58
C ALA A 198 7.51 -4.99 -9.06
N ASN A 199 7.73 -3.76 -9.52
CA ASN A 199 8.21 -3.48 -10.88
C ASN A 199 9.61 -4.04 -11.15
N ALA A 200 10.46 -4.13 -10.14
CA ALA A 200 11.81 -4.67 -10.25
C ALA A 200 11.88 -6.20 -10.28
N VAL A 201 10.83 -6.89 -9.80
CA VAL A 201 10.68 -8.34 -10.02
C VAL A 201 10.23 -8.54 -11.47
N ASP A 202 11.20 -8.70 -12.37
CA ASP A 202 10.91 -8.73 -13.81
C ASP A 202 11.93 -9.56 -14.61
N LEU A 203 11.50 -9.99 -15.80
CA LEU A 203 12.33 -10.61 -16.85
C LEU A 203 12.08 -9.88 -18.18
N PRO A 204 12.78 -8.75 -18.43
CA PRO A 204 12.56 -7.94 -19.62
C PRO A 204 12.74 -8.74 -20.92
N GLY A 205 11.77 -8.64 -21.82
CA GLY A 205 11.81 -9.30 -23.14
C GLY A 205 11.52 -10.81 -23.13
N HIS A 206 11.13 -11.39 -21.99
CA HIS A 206 10.82 -12.81 -21.90
C HIS A 206 9.52 -13.16 -22.63
N GLY A 207 9.57 -14.14 -23.54
CA GLY A 207 8.45 -14.48 -24.44
C GLY A 207 7.21 -15.05 -23.74
N ALA A 208 7.32 -15.55 -22.51
CA ALA A 208 6.18 -16.00 -21.71
C ALA A 208 5.45 -14.85 -20.98
N ILE A 209 5.90 -13.60 -21.13
CA ILE A 209 5.30 -12.46 -20.44
C ILE A 209 4.65 -11.54 -21.45
N GLU A 210 3.32 -11.41 -21.37
CA GLU A 210 2.54 -10.57 -22.25
C GLU A 210 2.44 -9.15 -21.67
N ARG A 211 2.68 -8.17 -22.53
CA ARG A 211 2.76 -6.76 -22.19
C ARG A 211 2.03 -5.91 -23.20
N MET A 212 1.46 -4.80 -22.72
CA MET A 212 0.95 -3.75 -23.59
C MET A 212 1.12 -2.37 -22.94
N PRO A 213 1.12 -1.28 -23.73
CA PRO A 213 1.15 0.07 -23.19
C PRO A 213 -0.01 0.33 -22.22
N ALA A 214 0.27 0.96 -21.08
CA ALA A 214 -0.75 1.28 -20.09
C ALA A 214 -1.89 2.14 -20.65
N ARG A 215 -1.56 3.06 -21.57
CA ARG A 215 -2.57 3.92 -22.24
C ARG A 215 -3.59 3.15 -23.08
N ASP A 216 -3.23 1.98 -23.58
CA ASP A 216 -4.14 1.18 -24.41
C ASP A 216 -5.20 0.47 -23.54
N LEU A 217 -4.94 0.34 -22.23
CA LEU A 217 -5.86 -0.18 -21.23
C LEU A 217 -6.62 0.93 -20.51
N ALA A 218 -5.93 2.01 -20.16
CA ALA A 218 -6.51 3.20 -19.55
C ALA A 218 -5.87 4.44 -20.17
N PRO A 219 -6.57 5.13 -21.09
CA PRO A 219 -6.02 6.27 -21.85
C PRO A 219 -5.41 7.38 -20.98
N ASP A 220 -5.94 7.56 -19.78
CA ASP A 220 -5.53 8.57 -18.82
C ASP A 220 -4.48 8.07 -17.80
N SER A 221 -3.87 6.90 -18.03
CA SER A 221 -2.85 6.33 -17.15
C SER A 221 -1.60 7.23 -17.06
N ASP A 222 -1.11 7.44 -15.85
CA ASP A 222 0.15 8.14 -15.58
C ASP A 222 1.39 7.40 -16.11
N LEU A 223 1.25 6.10 -16.40
CA LEU A 223 2.32 5.27 -16.95
C LEU A 223 2.54 5.50 -18.46
N GLY A 224 1.50 5.94 -19.19
CA GLY A 224 1.59 6.30 -20.61
C GLY A 224 1.96 5.12 -21.53
N ASP A 225 3.08 5.23 -22.26
CA ASP A 225 3.57 4.17 -23.18
C ASP A 225 4.20 2.97 -22.46
N ARG A 226 4.37 3.04 -21.13
CA ARG A 226 5.05 1.99 -20.39
C ARG A 226 4.27 0.69 -20.49
N LEU A 227 5.04 -0.37 -20.74
CA LEU A 227 4.51 -1.72 -20.87
C LEU A 227 4.14 -2.26 -19.50
N VAL A 228 2.87 -2.65 -19.36
CA VAL A 228 2.32 -3.24 -18.14
C VAL A 228 2.00 -4.71 -18.38
N THR A 229 2.15 -5.52 -17.34
CA THR A 229 1.94 -6.98 -17.38
C THR A 229 0.47 -7.31 -17.54
N GLN A 230 0.14 -8.07 -18.59
CA GLN A 230 -1.21 -8.60 -18.84
C GLN A 230 -1.33 -10.09 -18.52
N ALA A 231 -0.26 -10.84 -18.80
CA ALA A 231 -0.19 -12.25 -18.45
C ALA A 231 1.25 -12.68 -18.19
N VAL A 232 1.39 -13.65 -17.30
CA VAL A 232 2.65 -14.32 -16.98
C VAL A 232 2.42 -15.82 -17.21
N GLY A 233 3.05 -16.37 -18.24
CA GLY A 233 3.04 -17.79 -18.57
C GLY A 233 3.92 -18.61 -17.62
N ALA A 234 4.15 -19.88 -17.99
CA ALA A 234 5.02 -20.75 -17.20
C ALA A 234 6.46 -20.25 -17.22
N LEU A 235 7.07 -20.17 -16.03
CA LEU A 235 8.47 -19.81 -15.82
C LEU A 235 9.19 -20.98 -15.14
N SER A 236 10.43 -21.22 -15.51
CA SER A 236 11.30 -22.17 -14.82
C SER A 236 11.66 -21.65 -13.42
N SER A 237 12.06 -22.57 -12.52
CA SER A 237 12.49 -22.19 -11.18
C SER A 237 13.67 -21.21 -11.17
N GLY A 238 14.58 -21.30 -12.15
CA GLY A 238 15.72 -20.40 -12.30
C GLY A 238 15.32 -19.00 -12.77
N GLU A 239 14.35 -18.89 -13.69
CA GLU A 239 13.78 -17.61 -14.13
C GLU A 239 13.04 -16.91 -12.98
N ILE A 240 12.24 -17.65 -12.22
CA ILE A 240 11.56 -17.14 -11.02
C ILE A 240 12.59 -16.61 -10.01
N ALA A 241 13.65 -17.38 -9.73
CA ALA A 241 14.70 -16.96 -8.83
C ALA A 241 15.40 -15.68 -9.34
N ALA A 242 15.74 -15.60 -10.62
CA ALA A 242 16.38 -14.43 -11.21
C ALA A 242 15.50 -13.17 -11.14
N ALA A 243 14.19 -13.29 -11.38
CA ALA A 243 13.25 -12.18 -11.24
C ALA A 243 13.17 -11.71 -9.79
N LEU A 244 13.03 -12.63 -8.84
CA LEU A 244 12.98 -12.32 -7.41
C LEU A 244 14.29 -11.68 -6.91
N ASP A 245 15.44 -12.15 -7.41
CA ASP A 245 16.75 -11.62 -7.04
C ASP A 245 16.96 -10.17 -7.54
N ARG A 246 16.30 -9.77 -8.63
CA ARG A 246 16.26 -8.35 -9.06
C ARG A 246 15.42 -7.49 -8.11
N GLY A 247 14.23 -7.98 -7.75
CA GLY A 247 13.36 -7.27 -6.81
C GLY A 247 14.00 -7.11 -5.43
N ILE A 248 14.62 -8.17 -4.90
CA ILE A 248 15.23 -8.12 -3.56
C ILE A 248 16.44 -7.19 -3.51
N ALA A 249 17.18 -7.02 -4.61
CA ALA A 249 18.27 -6.06 -4.69
C ALA A 249 17.77 -4.62 -4.52
N VAL A 250 16.63 -4.27 -5.13
CA VAL A 250 15.97 -2.96 -4.96
C VAL A 250 15.44 -2.79 -3.53
N ALA A 251 14.80 -3.83 -2.98
CA ALA A 251 14.30 -3.78 -1.60
C ALA A 251 15.43 -3.57 -0.57
N GLU A 252 16.56 -4.27 -0.70
CA GLU A 252 17.72 -4.06 0.16
C GLU A 252 18.41 -2.71 -0.07
N GLU A 253 18.35 -2.14 -1.28
CA GLU A 253 18.75 -0.75 -1.50
C GLU A 253 17.86 0.20 -0.69
N PHE A 254 16.54 0.10 -0.80
CA PHE A 254 15.62 0.97 -0.08
C PHE A 254 15.76 0.83 1.43
N ARG A 255 15.92 -0.40 1.92
CA ARG A 255 16.13 -0.66 3.35
C ARG A 255 17.43 -0.04 3.87
N ARG A 256 18.55 -0.18 3.14
CA ARG A 256 19.83 0.44 3.53
C ARG A 256 19.77 1.98 3.55
N HIS A 257 18.92 2.58 2.74
CA HIS A 257 18.68 4.03 2.75
C HIS A 257 17.61 4.46 3.76
N GLY A 258 17.05 3.52 4.55
CA GLY A 258 16.03 3.81 5.55
C GLY A 258 14.67 4.21 4.97
N LEU A 259 14.40 3.86 3.72
CA LEU A 259 13.13 4.15 3.02
C LEU A 259 12.04 3.13 3.34
N ILE A 260 12.43 1.90 3.67
CA ILE A 260 11.54 0.84 4.15
C ILE A 260 12.17 0.13 5.35
N ALA A 261 11.35 -0.50 6.19
CA ALA A 261 11.82 -1.35 7.28
C ALA A 261 12.08 -2.79 6.80
N ALA A 262 11.13 -3.35 6.04
CA ALA A 262 11.19 -4.72 5.53
C ALA A 262 10.27 -4.91 4.32
N SER A 263 10.46 -6.00 3.58
CA SER A 263 9.54 -6.43 2.53
C SER A 263 9.56 -7.94 2.31
N ALA A 264 8.44 -8.50 1.87
CA ALA A 264 8.36 -9.85 1.28
C ALA A 264 7.91 -9.78 -0.17
N LEU A 265 8.58 -10.54 -1.03
CA LEU A 265 8.34 -10.62 -2.46
C LEU A 265 7.96 -12.06 -2.81
N PHE A 266 6.92 -12.23 -3.61
CA PHE A 266 6.38 -13.53 -4.00
C PHE A 266 6.21 -13.64 -5.51
N LEU A 267 6.63 -14.79 -6.07
CA LEU A 267 6.44 -15.12 -7.47
C LEU A 267 6.36 -16.65 -7.64
N ALA A 268 5.24 -17.14 -8.18
CA ALA A 268 5.02 -18.54 -8.56
C ALA A 268 5.43 -19.55 -7.47
N GLY A 269 5.02 -19.29 -6.22
CA GLY A 269 5.30 -20.17 -5.07
C GLY A 269 6.67 -19.98 -4.42
N GLN A 270 7.56 -19.16 -4.99
CA GLN A 270 8.83 -18.79 -4.37
C GLN A 270 8.76 -17.41 -3.70
N ALA A 271 9.63 -17.19 -2.72
CA ALA A 271 9.68 -15.94 -1.97
C ALA A 271 11.11 -15.44 -1.71
N ARG A 272 11.21 -14.13 -1.45
CA ARG A 272 12.38 -13.46 -0.87
C ARG A 272 11.93 -12.46 0.19
N ILE A 273 12.75 -12.27 1.23
CA ILE A 273 12.48 -11.33 2.32
C ILE A 273 13.70 -10.41 2.48
N ALA A 274 13.44 -9.11 2.57
CA ALA A 274 14.43 -8.09 2.92
C ALA A 274 14.12 -7.56 4.32
N GLY A 275 15.16 -7.39 5.14
CA GLY A 275 15.02 -6.99 6.54
C GLY A 275 14.45 -8.07 7.46
N HIS A 276 14.12 -7.69 8.69
CA HIS A 276 13.61 -8.62 9.70
C HIS A 276 12.08 -8.52 9.79
N MET A 277 11.36 -9.54 9.31
CA MET A 277 9.93 -9.70 9.56
C MET A 277 9.71 -10.83 10.56
N ALA A 278 9.21 -10.49 11.75
CA ALA A 278 8.85 -11.51 12.73
C ALA A 278 7.53 -12.17 12.31
N LEU A 279 7.62 -13.19 11.46
CA LEU A 279 6.48 -14.01 11.05
C LEU A 279 5.93 -14.79 12.25
N VAL A 280 4.64 -14.69 12.48
CA VAL A 280 3.94 -15.38 13.57
C VAL A 280 3.35 -16.68 13.04
N ALA A 281 3.70 -17.81 13.67
CA ALA A 281 3.07 -19.09 13.38
C ALA A 281 1.54 -19.00 13.58
N PRO A 282 0.72 -19.68 12.76
CA PRO A 282 -0.74 -19.58 12.86
C PRO A 282 -1.21 -20.11 14.21
N ASN A 283 -1.72 -19.22 15.07
CA ASN A 283 -2.32 -19.60 16.34
C ASN A 283 -3.86 -19.54 16.20
N GLU A 284 -4.54 -20.67 16.44
CA GLU A 284 -5.98 -20.85 16.18
C GLU A 284 -6.89 -19.88 16.96
N LYS A 285 -6.38 -19.25 18.03
CA LYS A 285 -7.15 -18.32 18.89
C LYS A 285 -7.23 -16.87 18.38
N SER A 286 -6.51 -16.47 17.33
CA SER A 286 -6.38 -15.06 16.91
C SER A 286 -7.34 -14.59 15.80
N ARG A 287 -8.35 -15.39 15.42
CA ARG A 287 -9.26 -15.04 14.29
C ARG A 287 -10.08 -13.75 14.47
N LYS A 288 -10.10 -13.12 15.65
CA LYS A 288 -10.97 -11.96 15.95
C LYS A 288 -10.34 -10.58 15.72
N GLU A 289 -9.02 -10.47 15.50
CA GLU A 289 -8.28 -9.19 15.44
C GLU A 289 -7.32 -9.14 14.25
N ILE A 290 -7.83 -9.06 13.03
CA ILE A 290 -7.01 -9.03 11.80
C ILE A 290 -7.30 -7.75 11.04
N ALA A 291 -6.30 -6.89 10.91
CA ALA A 291 -6.31 -5.86 9.88
C ALA A 291 -5.89 -6.51 8.56
N HIS A 292 -6.68 -6.29 7.51
CA HIS A 292 -6.35 -6.72 6.15
C HIS A 292 -5.47 -5.65 5.50
N ALA A 293 -4.42 -6.09 4.81
CA ALA A 293 -3.57 -5.32 3.92
C ALA A 293 -3.46 -6.09 2.60
#